data_AF-A0A6C0FAY5-F1
#
_entry.id   AF-A0A6C0FAY5-F1
#
_cell.length_a   1.000
_cell.length_b   1.000
_cell.length_c   1.000
_cell.angle_alpha   90.00
_cell.angle_beta   90.00
_cell.angle_gamma   90.00
#
_symmetry.space_group_name_H-M   'P 1'
#
loop_
_entity.id
_entity.type
_entity.pdbx_description
1 polymer ?
#
loop_
_entity_poly.entity_id
_entity_poly.type
_entity_poly.pdbx_seq_one_letter_code
_entity_poly.pdbx_strand_id
1 'polypeptide(L)'
;MCFSFEVSIITFLISWSISLYLLSKGLSKDGKNDVIFLMIFSSIQLSDAILWYNKMKRNNVNYIVTSYLIPFILSLQILYKVFITNHKEYIKVIDDKLLKILIFIGICYIFYRFNGYSKSLCDNKLSSPIWGSNEIRAWELILFAFVLWYPNYPMFFATLVLFALIKMIVGGAYGTMWCAIANLLAFYYLYKY
;
A
#
# COMPACT_ATOMS: atom_id res chain seq x y z
N MET A 1 -7.72 -3.87 8.50
CA MET A 1 -7.17 -5.07 7.83
C MET A 1 -8.16 -5.55 6.79
N CYS A 2 -7.69 -6.08 5.67
CA CYS A 2 -8.53 -6.63 4.60
C CYS A 2 -8.72 -8.16 4.76
N PHE A 3 -9.48 -8.60 5.77
CA PHE A 3 -9.69 -10.03 6.07
C PHE A 3 -10.95 -10.64 5.46
N SER A 4 -11.75 -9.84 4.76
CA SER A 4 -12.95 -10.28 4.06
C SER A 4 -13.24 -9.36 2.88
N PHE A 5 -14.07 -9.84 1.96
CA PHE A 5 -14.53 -9.04 0.82
C PHE A 5 -15.20 -7.74 1.28
N GLU A 6 -16.11 -7.85 2.26
CA GLU A 6 -16.90 -6.75 2.80
C GLU A 6 -15.99 -5.69 3.44
N VAL A 7 -15.02 -6.12 4.24
CA VAL A 7 -14.11 -5.17 4.89
C VAL A 7 -13.21 -4.51 3.85
N SER A 8 -12.68 -5.24 2.87
CA SER A 8 -11.86 -4.67 1.81
C SER A 8 -12.62 -3.64 0.98
N ILE A 9 -13.86 -3.93 0.57
CA ILE A 9 -14.64 -3.00 -0.25
C ILE A 9 -15.11 -1.78 0.54
N ILE A 10 -15.55 -1.95 1.80
CA ILE A 10 -15.96 -0.83 2.66
C ILE A 10 -14.77 0.10 2.93
N THR A 11 -13.61 -0.47 3.28
CA THR A 11 -12.40 0.31 3.56
C THR A 11 -11.88 1.05 2.32
N PHE A 12 -12.00 0.46 1.14
CA PHE A 12 -11.74 1.13 -0.14
C PHE A 12 -12.72 2.29 -0.35
N LEU A 13 -14.03 2.05 -0.26
CA LEU A 13 -15.06 3.07 -0.51
C LEU A 13 -14.94 4.25 0.45
N ILE A 14 -14.67 4.01 1.75
CA ILE A 14 -14.49 5.08 2.74
C ILE A 14 -13.30 5.96 2.35
N SER A 15 -12.13 5.35 2.16
CA SER A 15 -10.90 6.09 1.86
C SER A 15 -10.98 6.86 0.53
N TRP A 16 -11.58 6.28 -0.50
CA TRP A 16 -11.83 6.95 -1.78
C TRP A 16 -12.87 8.06 -1.68
N SER A 17 -13.98 7.84 -0.96
CA SER A 17 -15.01 8.87 -0.78
C SER A 17 -14.46 10.10 -0.06
N ILE A 18 -13.68 9.88 1.02
CA ILE A 18 -12.98 10.95 1.73
C ILE A 18 -12.01 11.67 0.77
N SER A 19 -11.24 10.93 -0.02
CA SER A 19 -10.27 11.51 -0.96
C SER A 19 -10.96 12.37 -2.03
N LEU A 20 -12.05 11.88 -2.63
CA LEU A 20 -12.83 12.62 -3.62
C LEU A 20 -13.47 13.88 -3.03
N TYR A 21 -14.02 13.77 -1.82
CA TYR A 21 -14.53 14.92 -1.07
C TYR A 21 -13.43 15.97 -0.85
N LEU A 22 -12.25 15.56 -0.38
CA LEU A 22 -11.12 16.45 -0.15
C LEU A 22 -10.62 17.12 -1.44
N LEU A 23 -10.56 16.39 -2.55
CA LEU A 23 -10.18 16.97 -3.85
C LEU A 23 -11.16 18.07 -4.33
N SER A 24 -12.43 17.99 -3.94
CA SER A 24 -13.43 19.01 -4.26
C SER A 24 -13.25 20.32 -3.48
N LYS A 25 -12.48 20.33 -2.38
CA LYS A 25 -12.31 21.49 -1.48
C LYS A 25 -11.28 22.53 -1.92
N GLY A 26 -10.68 22.36 -3.10
CA GLY A 26 -9.72 23.35 -3.61
C GLY A 26 -8.39 23.38 -2.84
N LEU A 27 -7.89 22.21 -2.41
CA LEU A 27 -6.66 22.09 -1.63
C LEU A 27 -5.42 22.70 -2.32
N SER A 28 -4.43 23.07 -1.50
CA SER A 28 -3.09 23.42 -1.98
C SER A 28 -2.47 22.27 -2.79
N LYS A 29 -1.43 22.56 -3.57
CA LYS A 29 -0.75 21.55 -4.39
C LYS A 29 -0.27 20.35 -3.54
N ASP A 30 0.30 20.62 -2.37
CA ASP A 30 0.79 19.58 -1.47
C ASP A 30 -0.36 18.76 -0.89
N GLY A 31 -1.46 19.40 -0.50
CA GLY A 31 -2.67 18.71 -0.05
C GLY A 31 -3.27 17.82 -1.14
N LYS A 32 -3.31 18.30 -2.39
CA LYS A 32 -3.75 17.48 -3.54
C LYS A 32 -2.85 16.27 -3.76
N ASN A 33 -1.53 16.44 -3.68
CA ASN A 33 -0.58 15.34 -3.84
C ASN A 33 -0.74 14.30 -2.72
N ASP A 34 -0.94 14.73 -1.48
CA ASP A 34 -1.21 13.84 -0.35
C ASP A 34 -2.49 13.01 -0.59
N VAL A 35 -3.57 13.66 -1.05
CA VAL A 35 -4.83 12.98 -1.32
C VAL A 35 -4.74 12.04 -2.53
N ILE A 36 -4.06 12.43 -3.62
CA ILE A 36 -3.83 11.53 -4.77
C ILE A 36 -2.99 10.31 -4.34
N PHE A 37 -1.95 10.52 -3.54
CA PHE A 37 -1.17 9.42 -2.98
C PHE A 37 -2.06 8.49 -2.15
N LEU A 38 -2.94 9.02 -1.31
CA LEU A 38 -3.90 8.22 -0.54
C LEU A 38 -4.81 7.38 -1.44
N MET A 39 -5.28 7.92 -2.57
CA MET A 39 -6.09 7.16 -3.54
C MET A 39 -5.30 5.99 -4.17
N ILE A 40 -4.03 6.23 -4.56
CA ILE A 40 -3.15 5.17 -5.08
C ILE A 40 -2.90 4.12 -4.00
N PHE A 41 -2.61 4.56 -2.79
CA PHE A 41 -2.28 3.71 -1.66
C PHE A 41 -3.46 2.84 -1.21
N SER A 42 -4.65 3.42 -1.11
CA SER A 42 -5.90 2.71 -0.78
C SER A 42 -6.37 1.75 -1.88
N SER A 43 -5.99 1.95 -3.13
CA SER A 43 -6.37 1.05 -4.24
C SER A 43 -5.92 -0.40 -4.02
N ILE A 44 -4.94 -0.65 -3.13
CA ILE A 44 -4.57 -2.01 -2.74
C ILE A 44 -5.74 -2.78 -2.10
N GLN A 45 -6.64 -2.08 -1.41
CA GLN A 45 -7.84 -2.66 -0.79
C GLN A 45 -8.79 -3.22 -1.84
N LEU A 46 -8.87 -2.60 -3.02
CA LEU A 46 -9.66 -3.10 -4.12
C LEU A 46 -9.07 -4.40 -4.68
N SER A 47 -7.75 -4.49 -4.79
CA SER A 47 -7.06 -5.74 -5.17
C SER A 47 -7.36 -6.86 -4.18
N ASP A 48 -7.31 -6.58 -2.88
CA ASP A 48 -7.67 -7.55 -1.84
C ASP A 48 -9.15 -7.95 -1.93
N ALA A 49 -10.06 -7.01 -2.22
CA ALA A 49 -11.48 -7.32 -2.42
C ALA A 49 -11.67 -8.30 -3.60
N ILE A 50 -10.97 -8.09 -4.72
CA ILE A 50 -11.06 -9.00 -5.88
C ILE A 50 -10.57 -10.40 -5.51
N LEU A 51 -9.46 -10.51 -4.77
CA LEU A 51 -8.93 -11.81 -4.30
C LEU A 51 -9.94 -12.54 -3.39
N TRP A 52 -10.55 -11.82 -2.46
CA TRP A 52 -11.58 -12.37 -1.56
C TRP A 52 -12.84 -12.81 -2.30
N TYR A 53 -13.32 -11.99 -3.23
CA TYR A 53 -14.48 -12.32 -4.06
C TYR A 53 -14.27 -13.63 -4.84
N ASN A 54 -13.06 -13.83 -5.35
CA ASN A 54 -12.66 -15.04 -6.06
C ASN A 54 -12.23 -16.19 -5.13
N LYS A 55 -12.42 -16.05 -3.81
CA LYS A 55 -12.07 -17.04 -2.78
C LYS A 55 -10.62 -17.50 -2.85
N MET A 56 -9.71 -16.66 -3.34
CA MET A 56 -8.29 -16.95 -3.55
C MET A 56 -8.01 -18.28 -4.29
N LYS A 57 -8.95 -18.72 -5.14
CA LYS A 57 -8.79 -19.94 -5.95
C LYS A 57 -7.68 -19.76 -7.00
N ARG A 58 -7.08 -20.87 -7.43
CA ARG A 58 -6.18 -20.86 -8.59
C ARG A 58 -6.98 -20.63 -9.87
N ASN A 59 -7.11 -19.38 -10.28
CA ASN A 59 -7.74 -18.97 -11.53
C ASN A 59 -6.99 -17.78 -12.14
N ASN A 60 -7.27 -17.49 -13.41
CA ASN A 60 -6.58 -16.43 -14.15
C ASN A 60 -6.76 -15.06 -13.48
N VAL A 61 -7.95 -14.78 -12.91
CA VAL A 61 -8.22 -13.51 -12.23
C VAL A 61 -7.29 -13.30 -11.05
N ASN A 62 -7.18 -14.28 -10.16
CA ASN A 62 -6.32 -14.19 -8.99
C ASN A 62 -4.84 -14.16 -9.36
N TYR A 63 -4.44 -14.86 -10.43
CA TYR A 63 -3.09 -14.73 -10.95
C TYR A 63 -2.81 -13.31 -11.46
N ILE A 64 -3.72 -12.73 -12.24
CA ILE A 64 -3.58 -11.37 -12.77
C ILE A 64 -3.50 -10.35 -11.63
N VAL A 65 -4.40 -10.46 -10.64
CA VAL A 65 -4.43 -9.54 -9.51
C VAL A 65 -3.14 -9.63 -8.69
N THR A 66 -2.69 -10.85 -8.41
CA THR A 66 -1.51 -11.07 -7.57
C THR A 66 -0.22 -10.70 -8.29
N SER A 67 -0.04 -11.16 -9.52
CA SER A 67 1.22 -11.04 -10.27
C SER A 67 1.38 -9.71 -11.01
N TYR A 68 0.29 -8.98 -11.24
CA TYR A 68 0.33 -7.73 -12.01
C TYR A 68 -0.33 -6.57 -11.29
N LEU A 69 -1.59 -6.69 -10.85
CA LEU A 69 -2.31 -5.54 -10.28
C LEU A 69 -1.69 -5.05 -8.96
N ILE A 70 -1.39 -5.97 -8.04
CA ILE A 70 -0.74 -5.63 -6.76
C ILE A 70 0.66 -5.04 -7.00
N PRO A 71 1.56 -5.68 -7.77
CA PRO A 71 2.86 -5.11 -8.14
C PRO A 71 2.77 -3.73 -8.79
N PHE A 72 1.80 -3.55 -9.68
CA PHE A 72 1.56 -2.29 -10.35
C PHE A 72 1.18 -1.18 -9.35
N ILE A 73 0.23 -1.44 -8.45
CA ILE A 73 -0.18 -0.47 -7.42
C ILE A 73 0.98 -0.14 -6.48
N LEU A 74 1.73 -1.13 -6.00
CA LEU A 74 2.90 -0.91 -5.13
C LEU A 74 3.99 -0.09 -5.85
N SER A 75 4.20 -0.35 -7.13
CA SER A 75 5.14 0.41 -7.97
C SER A 75 4.67 1.86 -8.14
N LEU A 76 3.37 2.08 -8.37
CA LEU A 76 2.80 3.43 -8.44
C LEU A 76 2.97 4.21 -7.12
N GLN A 77 2.83 3.55 -5.96
CA GLN A 77 3.06 4.20 -4.67
C GLN A 77 4.49 4.73 -4.56
N ILE A 78 5.49 3.91 -4.94
CA ILE A 78 6.89 4.31 -4.97
C ILE A 78 7.11 5.45 -5.97
N LEU A 79 6.69 5.26 -7.23
CA LEU A 79 6.91 6.25 -8.29
C LEU A 79 6.31 7.60 -7.92
N TYR A 80 5.09 7.61 -7.39
CA TYR A 80 4.40 8.84 -7.02
C TYR A 80 5.09 9.55 -5.84
N LYS A 81 5.47 8.81 -4.79
CA LYS A 81 6.18 9.43 -3.65
C LYS A 81 7.56 9.93 -4.04
N VAL A 82 8.34 9.13 -4.74
CA VAL A 82 9.73 9.46 -5.07
C VAL A 82 9.80 10.56 -6.12
N PHE A 83 9.03 10.49 -7.21
CA PHE A 83 9.20 11.42 -8.34
C PHE A 83 8.24 12.61 -8.35
N ILE A 84 7.06 12.50 -7.71
CA ILE A 84 6.06 13.59 -7.72
C ILE A 84 6.08 14.38 -6.42
N THR A 85 6.11 13.68 -5.28
CA THR A 85 5.99 14.33 -3.96
C THR A 85 7.34 14.78 -3.41
N ASN A 86 8.33 13.88 -3.39
CA ASN A 86 9.56 14.05 -2.61
C ASN A 86 10.84 14.09 -3.45
N HIS A 87 10.74 14.25 -4.78
CA HIS A 87 11.88 14.15 -5.70
C HIS A 87 13.05 15.07 -5.30
N LYS A 88 12.73 16.32 -4.97
CA LYS A 88 13.71 17.32 -4.53
C LYS A 88 14.48 16.89 -3.28
N GLU A 89 13.85 16.16 -2.37
CA GLU A 89 14.49 15.70 -1.13
C GLU A 89 15.36 14.46 -1.36
N TYR A 90 14.99 13.62 -2.33
CA TYR A 90 15.82 12.49 -2.74
C TYR A 90 17.09 12.93 -3.45
N ILE A 91 16.99 13.84 -4.42
CA ILE A 91 18.16 14.28 -5.21
C ILE A 91 19.21 15.05 -4.38
N LYS A 92 18.87 15.50 -3.17
CA LYS A 92 19.84 16.08 -2.22
C LYS A 92 20.78 15.04 -1.63
N VAL A 93 20.37 13.77 -1.57
CA VAL A 93 21.09 12.69 -0.90
C VAL A 93 21.67 11.69 -1.90
N ILE A 94 21.01 11.50 -3.03
CA ILE A 94 21.42 10.55 -4.06
C ILE A 94 21.35 11.19 -5.45
N ASP A 95 22.30 10.82 -6.31
CA ASP A 95 22.28 11.23 -7.72
C ASP A 95 20.98 10.78 -8.42
N ASP A 96 20.41 11.64 -9.28
CA ASP A 96 19.12 11.40 -9.94
C ASP A 96 19.15 10.19 -10.88
N LYS A 97 20.27 9.95 -11.58
CA LYS A 97 20.42 8.77 -12.44
C LYS A 97 20.49 7.50 -11.61
N LEU A 98 21.25 7.53 -10.51
CA LEU A 98 21.33 6.39 -9.59
C LEU A 98 19.96 6.10 -8.94
N LEU A 99 19.23 7.13 -8.50
CA LEU A 99 17.88 7.00 -7.96
C LEU A 99 16.94 6.29 -8.96
N LYS A 100 16.91 6.74 -10.22
CA LYS A 100 16.09 6.11 -11.27
C LYS A 100 16.43 4.63 -11.48
N ILE A 101 17.71 4.28 -11.48
CA ILE A 101 18.16 2.88 -11.59
C ILE A 101 17.70 2.07 -10.38
N LEU A 102 17.86 2.57 -9.16
CA LEU A 102 17.42 1.87 -7.94
C LEU A 102 15.91 1.67 -7.91
N ILE A 103 15.13 2.68 -8.29
CA ILE A 103 13.66 2.54 -8.36
C ILE A 103 13.26 1.54 -9.44
N PHE A 104 13.91 1.56 -10.62
CA PHE A 104 13.65 0.58 -11.66
C PHE A 104 13.93 -0.87 -11.18
N ILE A 105 15.07 -1.09 -10.53
CA ILE A 105 15.41 -2.39 -9.93
C ILE A 105 14.38 -2.77 -8.87
N GLY A 106 13.97 -1.82 -8.02
CA GLY A 106 12.93 -2.03 -7.01
C GLY A 106 11.60 -2.46 -7.60
N ILE A 107 11.17 -1.84 -8.71
CA ILE A 107 9.95 -2.23 -9.43
C ILE A 107 10.08 -3.64 -9.99
N CYS A 108 11.18 -3.96 -10.69
CA CYS A 108 11.43 -5.32 -11.20
C CYS A 108 11.40 -6.35 -10.06
N TYR A 109 11.99 -6.02 -8.91
CA TYR A 109 11.96 -6.86 -7.73
C TYR A 109 10.54 -7.08 -7.19
N ILE A 110 9.69 -6.05 -7.12
CA ILE A 110 8.30 -6.18 -6.70
C ILE A 110 7.53 -7.15 -7.62
N PHE A 111 7.66 -7.01 -8.93
CA PHE A 111 7.02 -7.92 -9.90
C PHE A 111 7.53 -9.35 -9.76
N TYR A 112 8.85 -9.53 -9.62
CA TYR A 112 9.44 -10.84 -9.37
C TYR A 112 8.91 -11.47 -8.06
N ARG A 113 8.83 -10.68 -6.98
CA ARG A 113 8.46 -11.14 -5.64
C ARG A 113 7.02 -11.66 -5.57
N PHE A 114 6.08 -10.96 -6.21
CA PHE A 114 4.66 -11.28 -6.15
C PHE A 114 4.14 -12.07 -7.35
N ASN A 115 5.03 -12.54 -8.25
CA ASN A 115 4.64 -13.41 -9.35
C ASN A 115 4.18 -14.78 -8.82
N GLY A 116 2.87 -15.02 -8.88
CA GLY A 116 2.28 -16.28 -8.43
C GLY A 116 0.81 -16.14 -8.03
N TYR A 117 0.33 -17.12 -7.27
CA TYR A 117 -1.02 -17.12 -6.72
C TYR A 117 -0.99 -16.70 -5.25
N SER A 118 -1.96 -15.90 -4.84
CA SER A 118 -2.17 -15.60 -3.43
C SER A 118 -2.72 -16.81 -2.67
N LYS A 119 -2.44 -16.90 -1.36
CA LYS A 119 -3.00 -17.89 -0.43
C LYS A 119 -3.56 -17.19 0.79
N SER A 120 -4.54 -17.81 1.46
CA SER A 120 -4.97 -17.34 2.77
C SER A 120 -3.93 -17.73 3.84
N LEU A 121 -3.63 -16.82 4.78
CA LEU A 121 -2.68 -17.11 5.88
C LEU A 121 -3.22 -18.16 6.87
N CYS A 122 -4.55 -18.31 7.00
CA CYS A 122 -5.24 -19.28 7.86
C CYS A 122 -6.66 -19.55 7.32
N ASP A 123 -7.32 -20.65 7.71
CA ASP A 123 -8.73 -20.93 7.36
C ASP A 123 -9.75 -20.29 8.32
N ASN A 124 -9.31 -19.36 9.18
CA ASN A 124 -10.14 -18.68 10.16
C ASN A 124 -10.66 -17.31 9.67
N LYS A 125 -11.67 -16.76 10.36
CA LYS A 125 -12.40 -15.53 9.99
C LYS A 125 -11.56 -14.23 9.95
N LEU A 126 -10.32 -14.27 10.45
CA LEU A 126 -9.39 -13.13 10.50
C LEU A 126 -8.17 -13.36 9.60
N SER A 127 -8.31 -14.22 8.61
CA SER A 127 -7.23 -14.53 7.69
C SER A 127 -6.98 -13.39 6.71
N SER A 128 -5.73 -13.26 6.29
CA SER A 128 -5.23 -12.20 5.41
C SER A 128 -4.66 -12.82 4.13
N PRO A 129 -4.88 -12.25 2.93
CA PRO A 129 -4.15 -12.69 1.74
C PRO A 129 -2.64 -12.57 1.94
N ILE A 130 -1.93 -13.66 1.66
CA ILE A 130 -0.51 -13.68 1.37
C ILE A 130 -0.36 -13.54 -0.14
N TRP A 131 0.07 -12.36 -0.57
CA TRP A 131 0.29 -12.09 -1.99
C TRP A 131 1.43 -12.95 -2.55
N GLY A 132 1.17 -13.59 -3.69
CA GLY A 132 2.16 -14.41 -4.40
C GLY A 132 2.62 -15.64 -3.63
N SER A 133 1.92 -16.05 -2.57
CA SER A 133 2.36 -17.08 -1.61
C SER A 133 3.71 -16.76 -0.95
N ASN A 134 4.17 -15.52 -1.04
CA ASN A 134 5.43 -15.03 -0.49
C ASN A 134 5.12 -13.97 0.56
N GLU A 135 5.19 -14.34 1.84
CA GLU A 135 5.00 -13.35 2.90
C GLU A 135 6.11 -12.30 2.84
N ILE A 136 5.70 -11.03 2.93
CA ILE A 136 6.61 -9.88 2.94
C ILE A 136 7.51 -10.00 4.18
N ARG A 137 8.83 -9.96 3.98
CA ARG A 137 9.79 -10.00 5.09
C ARG A 137 9.79 -8.66 5.82
N ALA A 138 10.10 -8.66 7.11
CA ALA A 138 10.12 -7.42 7.91
C ALA A 138 11.04 -6.34 7.33
N TRP A 139 12.21 -6.70 6.79
CA TRP A 139 13.11 -5.74 6.16
C TRP A 139 12.56 -5.17 4.84
N GLU A 140 11.81 -5.97 4.06
CA GLU A 140 11.14 -5.51 2.83
C GLU A 140 10.09 -4.45 3.19
N LEU A 141 9.34 -4.69 4.27
CA LEU A 141 8.36 -3.74 4.82
C LEU A 141 9.00 -2.45 5.31
N ILE A 142 10.11 -2.55 6.06
CA ILE A 142 10.86 -1.39 6.57
C ILE A 142 11.40 -0.56 5.41
N LEU A 143 12.02 -1.20 4.42
CA LEU A 143 12.55 -0.52 3.24
C LEU A 143 11.44 0.20 2.47
N PHE A 144 10.32 -0.50 2.23
CA PHE A 144 9.19 0.08 1.52
C PHE A 144 8.57 1.26 2.29
N ALA A 145 8.35 1.13 3.60
CA ALA A 145 7.87 2.23 4.44
C ALA A 145 8.83 3.43 4.44
N PHE A 146 10.13 3.18 4.47
CA PHE A 146 11.14 4.23 4.40
C PHE A 146 11.03 5.01 3.08
N VAL A 147 10.91 4.30 1.95
CA VAL A 147 10.76 4.92 0.63
C VAL A 147 9.46 5.74 0.52
N LEU A 148 8.37 5.30 1.15
CA LEU A 148 7.11 6.05 1.09
C LEU A 148 7.12 7.31 1.96
N TRP A 149 7.79 7.27 3.11
CA TRP A 149 7.71 8.33 4.11
C TRP A 149 8.86 9.32 4.08
N TYR A 150 10.00 9.00 3.49
CA TYR A 150 11.13 9.92 3.41
C TYR A 150 10.74 11.25 2.73
N PRO A 151 11.12 12.43 3.28
CA PRO A 151 11.98 12.63 4.46
C PRO A 151 11.23 12.73 5.81
N ASN A 152 9.93 12.46 5.84
CA ASN A 152 9.09 12.51 7.04
C ASN A 152 9.36 11.31 7.97
N TYR A 153 10.45 11.39 8.72
CA TYR A 153 10.82 10.37 9.71
C TYR A 153 9.77 10.13 10.81
N PRO A 154 9.06 11.15 11.33
CA PRO A 154 7.97 10.93 12.28
C PRO A 154 6.90 9.98 11.74
N MET A 155 6.45 10.18 10.50
CA MET A 155 5.46 9.29 9.86
C MET A 155 6.02 7.89 9.58
N PHE A 156 7.30 7.79 9.23
CA PHE A 156 7.98 6.51 9.09
C PHE A 156 7.95 5.72 10.40
N PHE A 157 8.39 6.31 11.51
CA PHE A 157 8.38 5.66 12.82
C PHE A 157 6.97 5.34 13.30
N ALA A 158 6.01 6.26 13.14
CA ALA A 158 4.61 6.01 13.47
C ALA A 158 4.06 4.80 12.70
N THR A 159 4.42 4.64 11.43
CA THR A 159 4.03 3.50 10.60
C THR A 159 4.65 2.18 11.11
N LEU A 160 5.93 2.19 11.52
CA LEU A 160 6.57 1.00 12.09
C LEU A 160 5.95 0.58 13.42
N VAL A 161 5.67 1.55 14.30
CA VAL A 161 4.98 1.30 15.59
C VAL A 161 3.59 0.72 15.32
N LEU A 162 2.86 1.31 14.37
CA LEU A 162 1.54 0.83 13.99
C LEU A 162 1.59 -0.60 13.43
N PHE A 163 2.57 -0.94 12.60
CA PHE A 163 2.76 -2.32 12.14
C PHE A 163 3.02 -3.28 13.30
N ALA A 164 3.87 -2.91 14.25
CA ALA A 164 4.18 -3.73 15.42
C ALA A 164 2.93 -3.96 16.28
N LEU A 165 2.18 -2.90 16.60
CA LEU A 165 0.94 -2.97 17.38
C LEU A 165 -0.11 -3.85 16.68
N ILE A 166 -0.31 -3.64 15.38
CA ILE A 166 -1.27 -4.42 14.60
C ILE A 166 -0.89 -5.90 14.58
N LYS A 167 0.40 -6.22 14.36
CA LYS A 167 0.89 -7.61 14.37
C LYS A 167 0.70 -8.27 15.73
N MET A 168 0.96 -7.54 16.83
CA MET A 168 0.82 -8.04 18.20
C MET A 168 -0.64 -8.31 18.60
N ILE A 169 -1.57 -7.43 18.22
CA ILE A 169 -2.96 -7.51 18.68
C ILE A 169 -3.77 -8.51 17.86
N VAL A 170 -3.60 -8.51 16.53
CA VAL A 170 -4.53 -9.19 15.62
C VAL A 170 -3.91 -10.43 14.95
N GLY A 171 -2.58 -10.51 14.87
CA GLY A 171 -1.92 -11.45 13.96
C GLY A 171 -2.16 -11.09 12.48
N GLY A 172 -1.76 -11.96 11.54
CA GLY A 172 -1.99 -11.71 10.10
C GLY A 172 -0.76 -11.29 9.29
N ALA A 173 -0.91 -11.25 7.96
CA ALA A 173 0.15 -10.96 7.00
C ALA A 173 0.35 -9.45 6.84
N TYR A 174 1.60 -9.01 6.73
CA TYR A 174 1.98 -7.60 6.65
C TYR A 174 1.27 -6.83 5.52
N GLY A 175 1.01 -7.48 4.38
CA GLY A 175 0.31 -6.85 3.24
C GLY A 175 -1.07 -6.28 3.58
N THR A 176 -1.82 -6.95 4.45
CA THR A 176 -3.19 -6.52 4.82
C THR A 176 -3.25 -5.41 5.87
N MET A 177 -2.11 -5.09 6.49
CA MET A 177 -2.00 -3.97 7.42
C MET A 177 -2.06 -2.63 6.68
N TRP A 178 -1.68 -2.60 5.41
CA TRP A 178 -1.81 -1.43 4.54
C TRP A 178 -3.25 -0.90 4.45
N CYS A 179 -4.25 -1.80 4.50
CA CYS A 179 -5.66 -1.40 4.51
C CYS A 179 -6.05 -0.56 5.73
N ALA A 180 -5.49 -0.88 6.90
CA ALA A 180 -5.74 -0.14 8.13
C ALA A 180 -5.05 1.24 8.07
N ILE A 181 -3.79 1.27 7.62
CA ILE A 181 -3.01 2.50 7.46
C ILE A 181 -3.73 3.45 6.50
N ALA A 182 -4.23 2.95 5.37
CA ALA A 182 -4.92 3.78 4.38
C ALA A 182 -6.17 4.46 4.96
N ASN A 183 -6.97 3.76 5.75
CA ASN A 183 -8.15 4.37 6.37
C ASN A 183 -7.80 5.36 7.48
N LEU A 184 -6.81 5.03 8.31
CA LEU A 184 -6.32 5.96 9.33
C LEU A 184 -5.78 7.25 8.69
N LEU A 185 -5.03 7.12 7.58
CA LEU A 185 -4.58 8.27 6.80
C LEU A 185 -5.74 9.05 6.18
N ALA A 186 -6.78 8.38 5.68
CA ALA A 186 -7.95 9.04 5.15
C ALA A 186 -8.65 9.91 6.19
N PHE A 187 -8.92 9.37 7.38
CA PHE A 187 -9.51 10.15 8.48
C PHE A 187 -8.59 11.25 8.98
N TYR A 188 -7.28 11.00 9.05
CA TYR A 188 -6.31 12.02 9.40
C TYR A 188 -6.31 13.18 8.40
N TYR A 189 -6.34 12.90 7.09
CA TYR A 189 -6.43 13.94 6.06
C TYR A 189 -7.76 14.68 6.10
N LEU A 190 -8.87 14.00 6.40
CA LEU A 190 -10.16 14.66 6.60
C LEU A 190 -10.16 15.63 7.79
N TYR A 191 -9.39 15.32 8.84
CA TYR A 191 -9.22 16.22 9.97
C TYR A 191 -8.25 17.37 9.68
N LYS A 192 -7.18 17.09 8.92
CA LYS A 192 -6.10 18.05 8.62
C LYS A 192 -6.50 19.09 7.58
N TYR A 193 -7.31 18.73 6.59
CA TYR A 193 -7.66 19.53 5.41
C TYR A 193 -9.11 19.97 5.41
#